data_AF-A0A494ZVC4-F1
#
_entry.id   AF-A0A494ZVC4-F1
#
_cell.length_a   1.000
_cell.length_b   1.000
_cell.length_c   1.000
_cell.angle_alpha   90.00
_cell.angle_beta   90.00
_cell.angle_gamma   90.00
#
_symmetry.space_group_name_H-M   'P 1'
#
loop_
_entity.id
_entity.type
_entity.pdbx_description
1 polymer ?
#
loop_
_entity_poly.entity_id
_entity_poly.type
_entity_poly.pdbx_seq_one_letter_code
_entity_poly.pdbx_strand_id
1 'polypeptide(L)' 'MVTFLRLVAQLGSKAAKWAWDNKGRVLDWIRNGMAFDWIIDKINSIVN' A
#
# COMPACT_ATOMS: atom_id res chain seq x y z
N MET A 1 -9.20 -5.95 -6.35
CA MET A 1 -9.03 -6.51 -5.00
C MET A 1 -7.74 -7.34 -4.87
N VAL A 2 -7.47 -8.29 -5.78
CA VAL A 2 -6.25 -9.14 -5.77
C VAL A 2 -4.95 -8.32 -5.72
N THR A 3 -4.86 -7.25 -6.50
CA THR A 3 -3.70 -6.35 -6.55
C THR A 3 -3.37 -5.71 -5.20
N PHE A 4 -4.40 -5.23 -4.49
CA PHE A 4 -4.24 -4.64 -3.17
C PHE A 4 -3.75 -5.68 -2.15
N LEU A 5 -4.28 -6.90 -2.18
CA LEU A 5 -3.84 -7.98 -1.30
C LEU A 5 -2.38 -8.38 -1.57
N ARG A 6 -1.95 -8.42 -2.83
CA ARG A 6 -0.54 -8.66 -3.19
C ARG A 6 0.40 -7.59 -2.64
N LEU A 7 -0.01 -6.32 -2.74
CA LEU A 7 0.77 -5.21 -2.17
C LEU A 7 0.86 -5.34 -0.64
N VAL A 8 -0.27 -5.56 0.03
CA VAL A 8 -0.29 -5.71 1.50
C VAL A 8 0.53 -6.90 1.98
N ALA A 9 0.60 -8.00 1.22
CA ALA A 9 1.43 -9.15 1.55
C ALA A 9 2.94 -8.86 1.52
N GLN A 10 3.37 -7.79 0.83
CA GLN A 10 4.76 -7.35 0.81
C GLN A 10 5.08 -6.32 1.91
N LEU A 11 4.07 -5.84 2.65
CA LEU A 11 4.24 -4.85 3.72
C LEU A 11 4.47 -5.53 5.08
N GLY A 12 5.24 -4.85 5.93
CA GLY A 12 5.31 -5.20 7.36
C GLY A 12 3.99 -4.96 8.09
N SER A 13 3.80 -5.56 9.27
CA SER A 13 2.54 -5.53 10.03
C SER A 13 1.97 -4.12 10.27
N LYS A 14 2.80 -3.13 10.61
CA LYS A 14 2.37 -1.73 10.78
C LYS A 14 1.93 -1.09 9.46
N ALA A 15 2.71 -1.27 8.40
CA ALA A 15 2.44 -0.73 7.07
C ALA A 15 1.19 -1.37 6.44
N ALA A 16 1.01 -2.69 6.64
CA ALA A 16 -0.18 -3.43 6.24
C ALA A 16 -1.43 -2.87 6.95
N LYS A 17 -1.35 -2.62 8.27
CA LYS A 17 -2.45 -1.99 9.01
C LYS A 17 -2.79 -0.61 8.44
N TRP A 18 -1.80 0.24 8.21
CA TRP A 18 -2.02 1.55 7.61
C TRP A 18 -2.67 1.46 6.22
N ALA A 19 -2.23 0.51 5.40
CA ALA A 19 -2.78 0.27 4.06
C ALA A 19 -4.24 -0.17 4.10
N TRP A 20 -4.64 -0.98 5.09
CA TRP A 20 -6.05 -1.34 5.33
C TRP A 20 -6.87 -0.15 5.80
N ASP A 21 -6.35 0.63 6.75
CA ASP A 21 -7.02 1.83 7.28
C ASP A 21 -7.18 2.92 6.19
N ASN A 22 -6.26 2.98 5.21
CA ASN A 22 -6.25 3.96 4.10
C ASN A 22 -6.51 3.32 2.73
N LYS A 23 -7.27 2.22 2.69
CA LYS A 23 -7.45 1.39 1.47
C LYS A 23 -7.88 2.18 0.23
N GLY A 24 -8.73 3.18 0.36
CA GLY A 24 -9.16 4.03 -0.77
C GLY A 24 -7.97 4.71 -1.46
N ARG A 25 -7.10 5.33 -0.67
CA ARG A 25 -5.90 6.02 -1.15
C ARG A 25 -4.92 5.05 -1.84
N VAL A 26 -4.71 3.87 -1.26
CA VAL A 26 -3.83 2.84 -1.85
C VAL A 26 -4.41 2.33 -3.17
N LEU A 27 -5.72 2.10 -3.24
CA LEU A 27 -6.39 1.70 -4.48
C LEU A 27 -6.31 2.78 -5.55
N ASP A 28 -6.38 4.06 -5.18
CA ASP A 28 -6.23 5.16 -6.14
C ASP A 28 -4.80 5.24 -6.69
N TRP A 29 -3.78 5.02 -5.86
CA TRP A 29 -2.40 4.89 -6.33
C TRP A 29 -2.21 3.73 -7.32
N ILE A 30 -2.83 2.57 -7.03
CA ILE A 30 -2.83 1.42 -7.94
C ILE A 30 -3.56 1.76 -9.24
N ARG A 31 -4.72 2.44 -9.18
CA ARG A 31 -5.49 2.86 -10.36
C ARG A 31 -4.76 3.89 -11.21
N ASN A 32 -3.99 4.76 -10.58
CA ASN A 32 -3.15 5.75 -11.26
C ASN A 32 -1.87 5.15 -11.86
N GLY A 33 -1.67 3.83 -11.76
CA GLY A 33 -0.55 3.13 -12.38
C GLY A 33 0.79 3.32 -11.65
N MET A 34 0.77 3.68 -10.36
CA MET A 34 2.01 3.80 -9.60
C MET A 34 2.65 2.43 -9.35
N ALA A 35 3.97 2.39 -9.38
CA ALA A 35 4.74 1.18 -9.13
C ALA A 35 4.54 0.69 -7.68
N PHE A 36 4.51 -0.62 -7.47
CA PHE A 36 4.32 -1.18 -6.13
C PHE A 36 5.46 -0.81 -5.18
N ASP A 37 6.70 -0.81 -5.65
CA ASP A 37 7.86 -0.42 -4.85
C ASP A 37 7.70 1.01 -4.33
N TRP A 38 7.27 1.93 -5.21
CA TRP A 38 6.97 3.30 -4.80
C TRP A 38 5.86 3.38 -3.75
N ILE A 39 4.79 2.60 -3.92
CA ILE A 39 3.68 2.58 -2.96
C ILE A 39 4.16 2.02 -1.60
N ILE A 40 4.96 0.96 -1.62
CA ILE A 40 5.52 0.33 -0.43
C ILE A 40 6.43 1.32 0.31
N ASP A 41 7.36 1.95 -0.40
CA ASP A 41 8.26 2.97 0.16
C ASP A 41 7.48 4.14 0.72
N LYS A 42 6.43 4.59 0.02
CA LYS A 42 5.57 5.68 0.48
C LYS A 42 4.85 5.32 1.78
N ILE A 43 4.30 4.12 1.89
CA ILE A 43 3.62 3.65 3.10
C ILE A 43 4.63 3.54 4.25
N ASN A 44 5.79 2.94 4.00
CA ASN A 44 6.85 2.80 5.00
C ASN A 44 7.32 4.16 5.52
N SER A 45 7.46 5.16 4.64
CA SER A 45 7.80 6.55 5.00
C SER A 45 6.71 7.30 5.78
N ILE A 46 5.45 6.85 5.75
CA ILE A 46 4.35 7.45 6.52
C ILE A 46 4.26 6.84 7.93
N VAL A 47 4.63 5.56 8.04
CA VAL A 47 4.47 4.76 9.26
C VAL A 47 5.72 4.74 10.13
N ASN A 48 6.90 4.96 9.54
CA ASN A 48 8.15 5.26 10.25
C ASN A 48 8.35 6.77 10.39
#